data_AF-A0A258JDR9-F1
#
_entry.id   AF-A0A258JDR9-F1
#
_cell.length_a   1.000
_cell.length_b   1.000
_cell.length_c   1.000
_cell.angle_alpha   90.00
_cell.angle_beta   90.00
_cell.angle_gamma   90.00
#
_symmetry.space_group_name_H-M   'P 1'
#
loop_
_entity.id
_entity.type
_entity.pdbx_description
1 polymer ?
#
loop_
_entity_poly.entity_id
_entity_poly.type
_entity_poly.pdbx_seq_one_letter_code
_entity_poly.pdbx_strand_id
1 'polypeptide(L)' 'PEAPITKTGSVVGGGLEFAIDNHWSIRGEYLSYDFGSNRLQINIVPVRPIYFEYSDRLRSARAGLNYKF' A
#
# COMPACT_ATOMS: atom_id res chain seq x y z
N PRO A 1 -0.62 -1.38 28.14
CA PRO A 1 -0.92 -0.74 26.84
C PRO A 1 0.09 -1.28 25.82
N GLU A 2 -0.39 -1.97 24.80
CA GLU A 2 0.47 -2.55 23.76
C GLU A 2 0.94 -1.40 22.86
N ALA A 3 2.25 -1.25 22.68
CA ALA A 3 2.79 -0.19 21.83
C ALA A 3 2.40 -0.45 20.36
N PRO A 4 1.93 0.56 19.61
CA PRO A 4 1.59 0.37 18.21
C PRO A 4 2.84 0.00 17.42
N ILE A 5 2.78 -1.09 16.66
CA ILE A 5 3.85 -1.49 15.74
C ILE A 5 3.76 -0.63 14.47
N THR A 6 4.72 0.29 14.29
CA THR A 6 4.79 1.11 13.07
C THR A 6 5.61 0.39 12.01
N LYS A 7 4.99 0.08 10.87
CA LYS A 7 5.66 -0.49 9.70
C LYS A 7 6.02 0.61 8.70
N THR A 8 7.28 0.61 8.24
CA THR A 8 7.75 1.48 7.15
C THR A 8 7.68 0.69 5.84
N GLY A 9 7.12 1.28 4.79
CA GLY A 9 6.95 0.67 3.47
C GLY A 9 7.07 1.70 2.37
N SER A 10 7.26 1.22 1.14
CA SER A 10 7.26 2.08 -0.05
C SER A 10 5.89 2.07 -0.71
N VAL A 11 5.48 3.20 -1.26
CA VAL A 11 4.23 3.33 -2.01
C VAL A 11 4.57 3.68 -3.43
N VAL A 12 4.08 2.88 -4.37
CA VAL A 12 4.17 3.16 -5.80
C VAL A 12 2.76 3.25 -6.36
N GLY A 13 2.49 4.32 -7.10
CA GLY A 13 1.18 4.53 -7.69
C GLY A 13 1.26 5.41 -8.92
N GLY A 14 0.23 5.27 -9.74
CA GLY A 14 0.03 6.06 -10.94
C GLY A 14 -1.41 6.57 -10.97
N GLY A 15 -1.60 7.75 -11.53
CA GLY A 15 -2.91 8.35 -11.69
C GLY A 15 -3.10 8.92 -13.09
N LEU A 16 -4.34 8.92 -13.54
CA LEU A 16 -4.78 9.59 -14.76
C LEU A 16 -5.82 10.64 -14.38
N GLU A 17 -5.69 11.81 -14.98
CA GLU A 17 -6.69 12.87 -14.90
C GLU A 17 -7.23 13.13 -16.30
N PHE A 18 -8.55 13.23 -16.42
CA PHE A 18 -9.25 13.46 -17.67
C PHE A 18 -10.20 14.64 -17.50
N ALA A 19 -10.02 15.68 -18.32
CA ALA A 19 -10.96 16.78 -18.39
C ALA A 19 -12.17 16.36 -19.24
N ILE A 20 -13.36 16.35 -18.64
CA ILE A 20 -14.61 16.11 -19.37
C ILE A 20 -15.05 17.37 -20.09
N ASP A 21 -14.95 18.52 -19.43
CA ASP A 21 -15.31 19.84 -19.94
C ASP A 21 -14.39 20.91 -19.34
N ASN A 22 -14.50 22.17 -19.75
CA ASN A 22 -13.76 23.28 -19.14
C ASN A 22 -14.03 23.43 -17.63
N HIS A 23 -15.17 22.92 -17.17
CA HIS A 23 -15.60 23.03 -15.78
C HIS A 23 -15.49 21.72 -15.00
N TRP A 24 -15.32 20.57 -15.66
CA TRP A 24 -15.37 19.25 -15.01
C TRP A 24 -14.13 18.43 -15.34
N SER A 25 -13.43 17.95 -14.32
CA SER A 25 -12.31 17.01 -14.46
C SER A 25 -12.51 15.80 -13.57
N ILE A 26 -12.16 14.62 -14.08
CA ILE A 26 -12.19 13.36 -13.34
C ILE A 26 -10.76 12.88 -13.13
N ARG A 27 -10.50 12.27 -11.97
CA ARG A 27 -9.21 11.69 -11.64
C ARG A 27 -9.39 10.26 -11.16
N GLY A 28 -8.56 9.35 -11.67
CA GLY A 28 -8.42 8.00 -11.14
C GLY A 28 -6.98 7.80 -10.69
N GLU A 29 -6.77 7.36 -9.44
CA GLU A 29 -5.45 7.07 -8.87
C GLU A 29 -5.41 5.65 -8.35
N TYR A 30 -4.35 4.91 -8.68
CA TYR A 30 -4.11 3.57 -8.17
C TYR A 30 -2.78 3.54 -7.41
N LEU A 31 -2.84 3.13 -6.15
CA LEU A 31 -1.70 3.07 -5.23
C LEU A 31 -1.50 1.64 -4.77
N SER A 32 -0.29 1.13 -4.95
CA SER A 32 0.17 -0.14 -4.39
C SER A 32 1.17 0.16 -3.29
N TYR A 33 0.87 -0.33 -2.09
CA TYR A 33 1.72 -0.26 -0.93
C TYR A 33 2.49 -1.57 -0.80
N ASP A 34 3.81 -1.45 -0.78
CA ASP A 34 4.72 -2.57 -0.56
C ASP A 34 5.42 -2.35 0.79
N PHE A 35 4.94 -3.04 1.83
CA PHE A 35 5.43 -2.91 3.22
C PHE A 35 6.64 -3.79 3.54
N GLY A 36 7.29 -4.36 2.50
CA GLY A 36 8.44 -5.25 2.62
C GLY A 36 8.10 -6.61 3.23
N SER A 37 8.81 -7.65 2.78
CA SER A 37 8.67 -9.00 3.34
C SER A 37 9.29 -9.05 4.73
N ASN A 38 8.49 -9.31 5.76
CA ASN A 38 8.99 -9.50 7.11
C ASN A 38 9.25 -11.00 7.31
N ARG A 39 10.53 -11.39 7.42
CA ARG A 39 10.93 -12.77 7.66
C ARG A 39 10.89 -13.04 9.16
N LEU A 40 9.87 -13.76 9.62
CA LEU A 40 9.80 -14.22 11.00
C LEU A 40 10.66 -15.47 11.14
N GLN A 41 11.70 -15.40 11.97
CA GLN A 41 12.51 -16.56 12.36
C GLN A 41 11.99 -17.09 13.69
N ILE A 42 11.44 -18.30 13.68
CA ILE A 42 10.99 -18.98 14.89
C ILE A 42 11.94 -20.15 15.15
N ASN A 43 12.59 -20.15 16.31
CA ASN A 43 13.43 -21.26 16.75
C ASN A 43 12.56 -22.20 17.60
N ILE A 44 11.94 -23.19 16.95
CA ILE A 44 11.09 -24.20 17.62
C ILE A 44 11.96 -25.34 18.20
N VAL A 45 13.21 -25.46 17.72
CA VAL A 45 14.27 -26.35 18.22
C VAL A 45 15.64 -25.66 18.07
N PRO A 46 16.61 -25.88 18.98
CA PRO A 46 17.89 -25.15 19.00
C PRO A 46 18.81 -25.37 17.77
N VAL A 47 18.41 -26.25 16.84
CA VAL A 47 19.24 -26.69 15.71
C VAL A 47 18.70 -26.22 14.35
N ARG A 48 17.42 -25.82 14.24
CA ARG A 48 16.82 -25.46 12.94
C ARG A 48 15.87 -24.27 13.04
N PRO A 49 16.25 -23.09 12.52
CA PRO A 49 15.31 -22.00 12.32
C PRO A 49 14.32 -22.35 11.21
N ILE A 50 13.03 -22.14 11.47
CA ILE A 50 12.00 -22.15 10.43
C ILE A 50 11.71 -20.70 10.03
N TYR A 51 11.68 -20.45 8.72
CA TYR A 51 11.39 -19.14 8.16
C TYR A 51 9.94 -19.09 7.70
N PHE A 52 9.17 -18.14 8.22
CA PHE A 52 7.86 -17.79 7.70
C PHE A 52 7.97 -16.45 6.97
N GLU A 53 7.58 -16.42 5.71
CA GLU A 53 7.53 -15.20 4.90
C GLU A 53 6.08 -14.75 4.80
N TYR A 54 5.78 -13.56 5.34
CA TYR A 54 4.46 -12.95 5.23
C TYR A 54 4.58 -11.68 4.37
N SER A 55 3.82 -11.65 3.28
CA SER A 55 3.79 -10.52 2.34
C SER A 55 2.54 -9.68 2.58
N ASP A 56 2.70 -8.53 3.25
CA ASP A 56 1.66 -7.52 3.42
C ASP A 56 1.62 -6.61 2.17
N ARG A 57 0.86 -6.99 1.14
CA ARG A 57 0.66 -6.15 -0.05
C ARG A 57 -0.71 -5.50 -0.02
N LEU A 58 -0.73 -4.19 0.21
CA LEU A 58 -1.96 -3.41 0.29
C LEU A 58 -2.17 -2.68 -1.04
N ARG A 59 -3.36 -2.79 -1.62
CA ARG A 59 -3.74 -2.11 -2.87
C ARG A 59 -4.90 -1.18 -2.60
N SER A 60 -4.80 0.07 -3.02
CA SER A 60 -5.90 1.04 -2.89
C SER A 60 -6.14 1.73 -4.23
N ALA A 61 -7.41 1.92 -4.58
CA ALA A 61 -7.83 2.72 -5.72
C ALA A 61 -8.62 3.93 -5.21
N ARG A 62 -8.48 5.06 -5.88
CA ARG A 62 -9.18 6.32 -5.57
C ARG A 62 -9.74 6.89 -6.87
N ALA A 63 -10.94 7.46 -6.79
CA ALA A 63 -11.55 8.22 -7.88
C ALA A 63 -12.03 9.57 -7.33
N GLY A 64 -11.85 10.63 -8.11
CA GLY A 64 -12.20 11.99 -7.74
C GLY A 64 -12.86 12.75 -8.90
N LEU A 65 -13.74 13.67 -8.56
CA LEU A 65 -14.40 14.60 -9.49
C LEU A 65 -14.08 16.02 -9.02
N ASN A 66 -13.67 16.88 -9.92
CA ASN A 66 -13.38 18.29 -9.66
C ASN A 66 -14.28 19.14 -10.53
N TYR A 67 -14.92 20.13 -9.92
CA TYR A 67 -15.69 21.16 -10.61
C TYR A 67 -15.03 22.52 -10.42
N LYS A 68 -14.85 23.26 -11.51
CA LYS A 68 -14.32 24.63 -11.51
C LYS A 68 -15.44 25.59 -11.89
N PHE A 69 -15.80 26.47 -10.96
CA PHE A 69 -16.76 27.57 -11.14
C PHE A 69 -16.08 28.83 -11.67
#